data_AF-A0A6C0IIV9-F1
#
_entry.id   AF-A0A6C0IIV9-F1
#
_cell.length_a   1.000
_cell.length_b   1.000
_cell.length_c   1.000
_cell.angle_alpha   90.00
_cell.angle_beta   90.00
_cell.angle_gamma   90.00
#
_symmetry.space_group_name_H-M   'P 1'
#
loop_
_entity.id
_entity.type
_entity.pdbx_description
1 polymer ?
#
loop_
_entity_poly.entity_id
_entity_poly.type
_entity_poly.pdbx_seq_one_letter_code
_entity_poly.pdbx_strand_id
1 'polypeptide(L)'
;MDTVRHPAHHDLNGKWNLYYHLPNNTSWELSSYSKIVTLIDTVEKVVRVNEKLTDNVVKNCMLFIMRDGITPMWEDPKNRAGGSFSYKILNKYVPDIWKHLFYLLCGETLCTDQKYNQYINGITVSPKKNFCIIKIWMSVSEYQDPDIIADIPNLTKHGCLFKAHQPEF
;
A
#
# COMPACT_ATOMS: atom_id res chain seq x y z
N MET A 1 14.09 40.91 -14.32
CA MET A 1 14.51 39.83 -13.41
C MET A 1 13.32 38.91 -13.25
N ASP A 2 13.27 37.85 -14.05
CA ASP A 2 12.21 36.86 -13.96
C ASP A 2 12.40 36.04 -12.69
N THR A 3 11.57 36.27 -11.69
CA THR A 3 11.48 35.39 -10.53
C THR A 3 10.94 34.06 -11.03
N VAL A 4 11.80 33.05 -11.15
CA VAL A 4 11.40 31.66 -11.39
C VAL A 4 10.52 31.24 -10.21
N ARG A 5 9.19 31.27 -10.42
CA ARG A 5 8.24 30.71 -9.48
C ARG A 5 8.47 29.20 -9.46
N HIS A 6 8.96 28.69 -8.34
CA HIS A 6 8.94 27.25 -8.11
C HIS A 6 7.46 26.82 -8.07
N PRO A 7 7.09 25.68 -8.68
CA PRO A 7 5.72 25.19 -8.59
C PRO A 7 5.36 25.03 -7.11
N ALA A 8 4.18 25.51 -6.71
CA ALA A 8 3.65 25.22 -5.39
C ALA A 8 3.46 23.71 -5.26
N HIS A 9 4.04 23.11 -4.23
CA HIS A 9 3.83 21.70 -3.89
C HIS A 9 2.61 21.55 -3.00
N HIS A 10 1.89 20.44 -3.17
CA HIS A 10 0.71 20.14 -2.37
C HIS A 10 1.05 19.06 -1.35
N ASP A 11 1.09 19.45 -0.07
CA ASP A 11 1.43 18.53 1.03
C ASP A 11 0.34 17.46 1.23
N LEU A 12 0.79 16.27 1.61
CA LEU A 12 -0.08 15.18 2.07
C LEU A 12 -0.28 15.26 3.59
N ASN A 13 -1.39 14.69 4.06
CA ASN A 13 -1.65 14.52 5.50
C ASN A 13 -0.64 13.58 6.17
N GLY A 14 -0.17 12.57 5.43
CA GLY A 14 0.76 11.56 5.90
C GLY A 14 2.01 11.48 5.05
N LYS A 15 3.09 10.97 5.64
CA LYS A 15 4.33 10.64 4.93
C LYS A 15 4.36 9.14 4.67
N TRP A 16 4.80 8.76 3.48
CA TRP A 16 4.81 7.37 3.04
C TRP A 16 6.19 6.95 2.53
N ASN A 17 6.51 5.67 2.65
CA ASN A 17 7.72 5.07 2.09
C ASN A 17 7.34 3.89 1.21
N LEU A 18 7.97 3.81 0.04
CA LEU A 18 7.87 2.68 -0.87
C LEU A 18 9.05 1.73 -0.61
N TYR A 19 8.74 0.48 -0.28
CA TYR A 19 9.70 -0.60 -0.09
C TYR A 19 9.59 -1.61 -1.23
N TYR A 20 10.69 -2.32 -1.41
CA TYR A 20 10.86 -3.41 -2.34
C TYR A 20 11.41 -4.63 -1.60
N HIS A 21 10.87 -5.81 -1.89
CA HIS A 21 11.41 -7.09 -1.47
C HIS A 21 11.59 -8.00 -2.69
N LEU A 22 12.69 -8.74 -2.71
CA LEU A 22 13.04 -9.64 -3.81
C LEU A 22 12.14 -10.89 -3.78
N PRO A 23 11.39 -11.22 -4.84
CA PRO A 23 10.48 -12.38 -4.81
C PRO A 23 11.15 -13.73 -4.59
N ASN A 24 12.45 -13.84 -4.89
CA ASN A 24 13.28 -15.02 -4.69
C ASN A 24 14.08 -15.00 -3.39
N ASN A 25 14.00 -13.92 -2.60
CA ASN A 25 14.57 -13.88 -1.27
C ASN A 25 13.61 -14.58 -0.31
N THR A 26 14.13 -15.56 0.44
CA THR A 26 13.36 -16.33 1.40
C THR A 26 13.49 -15.79 2.83
N SER A 27 14.37 -14.82 3.05
CA SER A 27 14.48 -14.10 4.32
C SER A 27 13.35 -13.10 4.43
N TRP A 28 12.62 -13.14 5.55
CA TRP A 28 11.57 -12.17 5.88
C TRP A 28 12.02 -11.18 6.95
N GLU A 29 13.32 -11.09 7.18
CA GLU A 29 13.92 -10.13 8.11
C GLU A 29 13.81 -8.71 7.56
N LEU A 30 13.77 -7.70 8.43
CA LEU A 30 13.66 -6.29 8.01
C LEU A 30 14.74 -5.87 7.01
N SER A 31 15.95 -6.40 7.15
CA SER A 31 17.09 -6.11 6.27
C SER A 31 16.87 -6.56 4.82
N SER A 32 15.93 -7.48 4.59
CA SER A 32 15.56 -7.95 3.27
C SER A 32 14.62 -6.98 2.51
N TYR A 33 14.07 -5.97 3.20
CA TYR A 33 13.20 -4.95 2.62
C TYR A 33 13.98 -3.67 2.35
N SER A 34 14.10 -3.30 1.09
CA SER A 34 14.81 -2.09 0.67
C SER A 34 13.84 -0.93 0.50
N LYS A 35 14.07 0.20 1.18
CA LYS A 35 13.37 1.45 0.89
C LYS A 35 13.87 2.00 -0.45
N ILE A 36 12.98 2.10 -1.44
CA ILE A 36 13.33 2.60 -2.79
C ILE A 36 12.92 4.06 -2.98
N VAL A 37 11.86 4.50 -2.30
CA VAL A 37 11.49 5.92 -2.22
C VAL A 37 11.07 6.21 -0.79
N THR A 38 11.63 7.27 -0.20
CA THR A 38 11.31 7.69 1.16
C THR A 38 10.64 9.05 1.17
N LEU A 39 9.89 9.33 2.24
CA LEU A 39 9.26 10.64 2.49
C LEU A 39 8.45 11.14 1.29
N ILE A 40 7.52 10.29 0.84
CA ILE A 40 6.47 10.66 -0.10
C ILE A 40 5.44 11.45 0.71
N ASP A 41 5.58 12.77 0.66
CA ASP A 41 4.85 13.73 1.50
C ASP A 41 4.17 14.84 0.68
N THR A 42 4.22 14.76 -0.66
CA THR A 42 3.48 15.65 -1.55
C THR A 42 2.74 14.88 -2.63
N VAL A 43 1.65 15.47 -3.14
CA VAL A 43 0.86 14.92 -4.25
C VAL A 43 1.73 14.70 -5.49
N GLU A 44 2.64 15.63 -5.81
CA GLU A 44 3.51 15.50 -6.99
C GLU A 44 4.46 14.32 -6.86
N LYS A 45 4.96 14.02 -5.64
CA LYS A 45 5.75 12.81 -5.41
C LYS A 45 4.92 11.54 -5.63
N VAL A 46 3.68 11.50 -5.17
CA VAL A 46 2.78 10.34 -5.41
C VAL A 46 2.56 10.12 -6.91
N VAL A 47 2.25 11.19 -7.65
CA VAL A 47 2.10 11.14 -9.11
C VAL A 47 3.39 10.65 -9.77
N ARG A 48 4.52 11.25 -9.39
CA ARG A 48 5.84 10.91 -9.95
C ARG A 48 6.22 9.45 -9.72
N VAL A 49 5.98 8.92 -8.53
CA VAL A 49 6.27 7.51 -8.22
C VAL A 49 5.36 6.58 -9.03
N ASN A 50 4.06 6.87 -9.10
CA ASN A 50 3.12 6.10 -9.92
C ASN A 50 3.49 6.08 -11.42
N GLU A 51 3.98 7.20 -11.97
CA GLU A 51 4.43 7.26 -13.37
C GLU A 51 5.73 6.50 -13.62
N LYS A 52 6.58 6.37 -12.59
CA LYS A 52 7.87 5.67 -12.68
C LYS A 52 7.76 4.16 -12.46
N LEU A 53 6.75 3.72 -11.70
CA LEU A 53 6.46 2.30 -11.52
C LEU A 53 5.80 1.74 -12.78
N THR A 54 6.59 1.07 -13.62
CA THR A 54 6.06 0.38 -14.80
C THR A 54 5.16 -0.79 -14.40
N ASP A 55 4.20 -1.14 -15.26
CA ASP A 55 3.34 -2.32 -15.08
C ASP A 55 4.13 -3.58 -14.76
N ASN A 56 5.27 -3.78 -15.44
CA ASN A 56 6.12 -4.95 -15.22
C ASN A 56 6.74 -4.97 -13.82
N VAL A 57 7.10 -3.81 -13.28
CA VAL A 57 7.58 -3.72 -11.89
C VAL A 57 6.43 -4.08 -10.94
N VAL A 58 5.26 -3.43 -11.07
CA VAL A 58 4.12 -3.69 -10.17
C VAL A 58 3.66 -5.15 -10.19
N LYS A 59 3.66 -5.79 -11.37
CA LYS A 59 3.20 -7.17 -11.53
C LYS A 59 4.21 -8.24 -11.11
N ASN A 60 5.49 -7.93 -11.05
CA ASN A 60 6.55 -8.94 -10.85
C ASN A 60 7.43 -8.68 -9.63
N CYS A 61 7.22 -7.59 -8.91
CA CYS A 61 7.97 -7.24 -7.71
C CYS A 61 7.07 -7.29 -6.48
N MET A 62 7.65 -7.61 -5.31
CA MET A 62 6.94 -7.38 -4.05
C MET A 62 7.16 -5.92 -3.64
N LEU A 63 6.10 -5.13 -3.68
CA LEU A 63 6.12 -3.72 -3.34
C LEU A 63 5.23 -3.47 -2.12
N PHE A 64 5.66 -2.52 -1.28
CA PHE A 64 4.97 -2.14 -0.06
C PHE A 64 4.99 -0.61 0.03
N ILE A 65 3.84 0.01 0.22
CA ILE A 65 3.75 1.42 0.59
C ILE A 65 3.27 1.46 2.03
N MET A 66 4.13 1.88 2.93
CA MET A 66 3.84 1.96 4.36
C MET A 66 3.95 3.40 4.84
N ARG A 67 3.11 3.75 5.83
CA ARG A 67 3.22 5.03 6.53
C ARG A 67 4.61 5.17 7.16
N ASP A 68 5.14 6.39 7.20
CA ASP A 68 6.47 6.63 7.75
C ASP A 68 6.56 6.20 9.22
N GLY A 69 7.69 5.61 9.58
CA GLY A 69 7.89 4.96 10.89
C GLY A 69 7.27 3.57 11.04
N ILE A 70 6.52 3.06 10.06
CA ILE A 70 5.96 1.70 10.07
C ILE A 70 6.71 0.83 9.05
N THR A 71 7.20 -0.32 9.50
CA THR A 71 7.89 -1.30 8.66
C THR A 71 6.87 -2.24 7.99
N PRO A 72 7.20 -2.81 6.81
CA PRO A 72 6.34 -3.77 6.11
C PRO A 72 6.34 -5.19 6.74
N MET A 73 6.36 -5.26 8.07
CA MET A 73 6.44 -6.48 8.87
C MET A 73 5.20 -6.61 9.75
N TRP A 74 4.72 -7.84 9.97
CA TRP A 74 3.56 -8.09 10.82
C TRP A 74 3.90 -7.94 12.31
N GLU A 75 5.17 -8.05 12.66
CA GLU A 75 5.75 -7.88 13.99
C GLU A 75 5.90 -6.41 14.40
N ASP A 76 5.81 -5.48 13.44
CA ASP A 76 5.87 -4.04 13.73
C ASP A 76 4.84 -3.66 14.80
N PRO A 77 5.20 -2.86 15.82
CA PRO A 77 4.29 -2.47 16.89
C PRO A 77 2.95 -1.87 16.40
N LYS A 78 2.94 -1.23 15.23
CA LYS A 78 1.72 -0.67 14.63
C LYS A 78 0.93 -1.66 13.80
N ASN A 79 1.50 -2.80 13.38
CA ASN A 79 0.85 -3.82 12.57
C ASN A 79 0.39 -5.04 13.38
N ARG A 80 1.07 -5.35 14.49
CA ARG A 80 0.94 -6.63 15.22
C ARG A 80 -0.40 -6.86 15.91
N ALA A 81 -1.17 -5.82 16.21
CA ALA A 81 -2.52 -5.94 16.76
C ALA A 81 -3.60 -5.88 15.67
N GLY A 82 -3.17 -5.64 14.44
CA GLY A 82 -4.03 -5.37 13.31
C GLY A 82 -4.30 -6.58 12.42
N GLY A 83 -4.51 -6.30 11.15
CA GLY A 83 -4.71 -7.32 10.15
C GLY A 83 -4.63 -6.76 8.75
N SER A 84 -4.96 -7.57 7.76
CA SER A 84 -5.01 -7.12 6.38
C SER A 84 -6.17 -7.70 5.61
N PHE A 85 -6.81 -6.86 4.79
CA PHE A 85 -7.65 -7.31 3.70
C PHE A 85 -6.76 -7.85 2.58
N SER A 86 -7.10 -9.02 2.06
CA SER A 86 -6.32 -9.70 1.03
C SER A 86 -7.17 -9.96 -0.21
N TYR A 87 -6.72 -9.43 -1.34
CA TYR A 87 -7.40 -9.48 -2.63
C TYR A 87 -6.58 -10.27 -3.64
N LYS A 88 -7.23 -11.22 -4.33
CA LYS A 88 -6.64 -11.96 -5.44
C LYS A 88 -6.99 -11.28 -6.76
N ILE A 89 -6.00 -10.75 -7.46
CA ILE A 89 -6.19 -9.90 -8.64
C ILE A 89 -5.49 -10.48 -9.86
N LEU A 90 -6.22 -10.66 -10.96
CA LEU A 90 -5.63 -11.08 -12.23
C LEU A 90 -4.61 -10.05 -12.73
N ASN A 91 -3.47 -10.52 -13.24
CA ASN A 91 -2.33 -9.68 -13.60
C ASN A 91 -2.69 -8.49 -14.52
N LYS A 92 -3.68 -8.63 -15.40
CA LYS A 92 -4.13 -7.55 -16.29
C LYS A 92 -4.70 -6.32 -15.57
N TYR A 93 -5.23 -6.48 -14.36
CA TYR A 93 -5.85 -5.39 -13.60
C TYR A 93 -4.94 -4.80 -12.51
N VAL A 94 -3.82 -5.47 -12.23
CA VAL A 94 -2.92 -5.13 -11.12
C VAL A 94 -2.34 -3.71 -11.23
N PRO A 95 -1.81 -3.26 -12.39
CA PRO A 95 -1.23 -1.92 -12.50
C PRO A 95 -2.24 -0.80 -12.20
N ASP A 96 -3.43 -0.89 -12.78
CA ASP A 96 -4.48 0.12 -12.59
C ASP A 96 -5.00 0.15 -11.15
N ILE A 97 -5.25 -1.02 -10.57
CA ILE A 97 -5.69 -1.13 -9.17
C ILE A 97 -4.63 -0.60 -8.22
N TRP A 98 -3.35 -0.95 -8.43
CA TRP A 98 -2.25 -0.45 -7.60
C TRP A 98 -2.14 1.06 -7.64
N LYS A 99 -2.20 1.65 -8.84
CA LYS A 99 -2.16 3.10 -9.03
C LYS A 99 -3.31 3.79 -8.31
N HIS A 100 -4.53 3.26 -8.45
CA HIS A 100 -5.72 3.79 -7.78
C HIS A 100 -5.60 3.69 -6.25
N LEU A 101 -5.20 2.52 -5.73
CA LEU A 101 -4.99 2.30 -4.30
C LEU A 101 -3.95 3.25 -3.72
N PHE A 102 -2.85 3.50 -4.43
CA PHE A 102 -1.81 4.41 -3.98
C PHE A 102 -2.34 5.85 -3.86
N TYR A 103 -3.12 6.33 -4.83
CA TYR A 103 -3.75 7.65 -4.72
C TYR A 103 -4.71 7.75 -3.54
N LEU A 104 -5.59 6.77 -3.36
CA LEU A 104 -6.54 6.76 -2.24
C LEU A 104 -5.86 6.64 -0.88
N LEU A 105 -4.80 5.82 -0.80
CA LEU A 105 -4.00 5.65 0.42
C LEU A 105 -3.39 6.99 0.85
N CYS A 106 -2.67 7.65 -0.05
CA CYS A 106 -2.00 8.92 0.27
C CYS A 106 -2.99 10.09 0.43
N GLY A 107 -4.15 10.02 -0.24
CA GLY A 107 -5.25 10.97 -0.07
C GLY A 107 -6.05 10.78 1.23
N GLU A 108 -5.79 9.71 1.99
CA GLU A 108 -6.59 9.33 3.18
C GLU A 108 -8.08 9.13 2.83
N THR A 109 -8.38 8.56 1.66
CA THR A 109 -9.75 8.32 1.15
C THR A 109 -9.93 6.87 0.68
N LEU A 110 -9.16 5.94 1.22
CA LEU A 110 -9.22 4.52 0.85
C LEU A 110 -10.44 3.80 1.45
N CYS A 111 -10.95 4.29 2.57
CA CYS A 111 -12.16 3.77 3.21
C CYS A 111 -13.41 4.58 2.82
N THR A 112 -14.57 3.91 2.86
CA THR A 112 -15.89 4.52 2.59
C THR A 112 -16.28 5.58 3.61
N ASP A 113 -15.86 5.43 4.87
CA ASP A 113 -15.99 6.42 5.94
C ASP A 113 -14.61 6.92 6.36
N GLN A 114 -14.45 8.25 6.43
CA GLN A 114 -13.19 8.92 6.75
C GLN A 114 -12.59 8.43 8.06
N LYS A 115 -13.42 8.06 9.04
CA LYS A 115 -12.93 7.62 10.37
C LYS A 115 -12.10 6.35 10.30
N TYR A 116 -12.22 5.52 9.26
CA TYR A 116 -11.47 4.28 9.15
C TYR A 116 -10.07 4.48 8.55
N ASN A 117 -9.84 5.56 7.79
CA ASN A 117 -8.54 5.81 7.13
C ASN A 117 -7.39 5.95 8.13
N GLN A 118 -7.65 6.45 9.34
CA GLN A 118 -6.65 6.55 10.41
C GLN A 118 -6.06 5.20 10.83
N TYR A 119 -6.78 4.09 10.57
CA TYR A 119 -6.32 2.75 10.88
C TYR A 119 -5.50 2.13 9.76
N ILE A 120 -5.41 2.76 8.58
CA ILE A 120 -4.64 2.24 7.44
C ILE A 120 -3.15 2.54 7.64
N ASN A 121 -2.35 1.47 7.66
CA ASN A 121 -0.90 1.53 7.78
C ASN A 121 -0.17 1.43 6.44
N GLY A 122 -0.80 0.81 5.44
CA GLY A 122 -0.16 0.64 4.14
C GLY A 122 -0.87 -0.31 3.18
N ILE A 123 -0.30 -0.46 1.99
CA ILE A 123 -0.72 -1.42 0.97
C ILE A 123 0.46 -2.21 0.43
N THR A 124 0.20 -3.42 -0.05
CA THR A 124 1.24 -4.29 -0.62
C THR A 124 0.74 -4.99 -1.86
N VAL A 125 1.63 -5.25 -2.82
CA VAL A 125 1.38 -6.14 -3.95
C VAL A 125 2.45 -7.23 -3.96
N SER A 126 2.04 -8.48 -4.16
CA SER A 126 2.92 -9.64 -4.20
C SER A 126 2.58 -10.53 -5.39
N PRO A 127 3.54 -10.82 -6.28
CA PRO A 127 3.30 -11.62 -7.48
C PRO A 127 3.06 -13.10 -7.13
N LYS A 128 2.18 -13.74 -7.91
CA LYS A 128 2.00 -15.19 -8.02
C LYS A 128 1.98 -15.56 -9.51
N LYS A 129 1.86 -16.85 -9.83
CA LYS A 129 2.00 -17.35 -11.21
C LYS A 129 1.09 -16.63 -12.23
N ASN A 130 -0.19 -16.46 -11.93
CA ASN A 130 -1.20 -15.92 -12.86
C ASN A 130 -2.00 -14.72 -12.30
N PHE A 131 -1.64 -14.27 -11.10
CA PHE A 131 -2.35 -13.23 -10.35
C PHE A 131 -1.38 -12.59 -9.38
N CYS A 132 -1.73 -11.42 -8.83
CA CYS A 132 -1.08 -10.86 -7.66
C CYS A 132 -2.02 -10.92 -6.46
N ILE A 133 -1.43 -10.98 -5.27
CA ILE A 133 -2.16 -10.69 -4.03
C ILE A 133 -1.89 -9.23 -3.69
N ILE A 134 -2.94 -8.44 -3.58
CA ILE A 134 -2.88 -7.10 -3.03
C ILE A 134 -3.41 -7.16 -1.60
N LYS A 135 -2.75 -6.46 -0.67
CA LYS A 135 -3.24 -6.31 0.69
C LYS A 135 -3.35 -4.85 1.11
N ILE A 136 -4.33 -4.58 1.97
CA ILE A 136 -4.50 -3.32 2.68
C ILE A 136 -4.30 -3.62 4.16
N TRP A 137 -3.33 -2.96 4.79
CA TRP A 137 -2.89 -3.22 6.16
C TRP A 137 -3.56 -2.25 7.12
N MET A 138 -4.15 -2.79 8.18
CA MET A 138 -4.77 -2.05 9.26
C MET A 138 -3.97 -2.19 10.55
N SER A 139 -3.99 -1.16 11.39
CA SER A 139 -3.41 -1.17 12.73
C SER A 139 -4.26 -1.89 13.77
N VAL A 140 -5.52 -2.17 13.42
CA VAL A 140 -6.50 -2.82 14.29
C VAL A 140 -7.20 -3.97 13.57
N SER A 141 -7.82 -4.86 14.34
CA SER A 141 -8.48 -6.06 13.81
C SER A 141 -9.99 -6.11 14.08
N GLU A 142 -10.59 -5.08 14.70
CA GLU A 142 -12.04 -5.06 14.91
C GLU A 142 -12.83 -4.84 13.61
N TYR A 143 -12.26 -4.12 12.64
CA TYR A 143 -12.93 -3.77 11.38
C TYR A 143 -12.55 -4.74 10.26
N GLN A 144 -13.30 -5.83 10.15
CA GLN A 144 -13.00 -6.94 9.23
C GLN A 144 -13.92 -7.00 7.99
N ASP A 145 -14.93 -6.15 7.94
CA ASP A 145 -15.88 -6.10 6.82
C ASP A 145 -15.21 -5.43 5.59
N PRO A 146 -15.08 -6.10 4.44
CA PRO A 146 -14.49 -5.52 3.25
C PRO A 146 -15.27 -4.31 2.69
N ASP A 147 -16.52 -4.10 3.10
CA ASP A 147 -17.32 -2.93 2.69
C ASP A 147 -16.82 -1.62 3.29
N ILE A 148 -15.90 -1.66 4.26
CA ILE A 148 -15.21 -0.45 4.73
C ILE A 148 -14.24 0.11 3.68
N ILE A 149 -13.81 -0.68 2.70
CA ILE A 149 -12.91 -0.24 1.63
C ILE A 149 -13.76 0.35 0.49
N ALA A 150 -13.32 1.50 -0.04
CA ALA A 150 -13.99 2.17 -1.14
C ALA A 150 -14.08 1.27 -2.38
N ASP A 151 -15.11 1.49 -3.20
CA ASP A 151 -15.26 0.74 -4.45
C ASP A 151 -14.19 1.17 -5.45
N ILE A 152 -13.34 0.22 -5.84
CA ILE A 152 -12.26 0.44 -6.80
C ILE A 152 -12.53 -0.44 -8.03
N PRO A 153 -12.50 0.12 -9.25
CA PRO A 153 -12.75 -0.65 -10.47
C PRO A 153 -11.87 -1.90 -10.55
N ASN A 154 -12.48 -3.05 -10.83
CA ASN A 154 -11.85 -4.38 -10.91
C ASN A 154 -11.30 -4.96 -9.60
N LEU A 155 -11.43 -4.25 -8.47
CA LEU A 155 -11.12 -4.78 -7.13
C LEU A 155 -12.40 -5.34 -6.51
N THR A 156 -12.63 -6.65 -6.67
CA THR A 156 -13.81 -7.29 -6.09
C THR A 156 -13.67 -7.46 -4.58
N LYS A 157 -14.72 -7.10 -3.84
CA LYS A 157 -14.86 -7.41 -2.41
C LYS A 157 -15.27 -8.87 -2.19
N HIS A 158 -15.88 -9.50 -3.19
CA HIS A 158 -16.26 -10.91 -3.12
C HIS A 158 -15.01 -11.80 -3.08
N GLY A 159 -14.88 -12.60 -2.02
CA GLY A 159 -13.70 -13.43 -1.78
C GLY A 159 -12.50 -12.67 -1.21
N CYS A 160 -12.69 -11.39 -0.82
CA CYS A 160 -11.74 -10.70 0.04
C CYS A 160 -11.69 -11.40 1.41
N LEU A 161 -10.49 -11.65 1.91
CA LEU A 161 -10.27 -12.26 3.22
C LEU A 161 -9.60 -11.24 4.13
N PHE A 162 -10.17 -11.02 5.31
CA PHE A 162 -9.46 -10.34 6.39
C PHE A 162 -8.66 -11.38 7.19
N LYS A 163 -7.37 -11.12 7.42
CA LYS A 163 -6.52 -11.95 8.27
C LYS A 163 -5.84 -11.09 9.33
N ALA A 164 -6.11 -11.38 10.60
CA ALA A 164 -5.40 -10.77 11.71
C ALA A 164 -3.92 -11.13 11.67
N HIS A 165 -3.05 -10.17 11.99
CA HIS A 165 -1.65 -10.41 12.24
C HIS A 165 -1.58 -10.95 13.67
N GLN A 166 -1.42 -12.26 13.85
CA GLN A 166 -1.27 -12.88 15.16
C GLN A 166 0.16 -13.39 15.29
N PRO A 167 1.12 -12.52 15.68
CA PRO A 167 2.51 -12.87 15.59
C PRO A 167 2.98 -14.03 16.48
N GLU A 168 2.23 -14.26 17.56
CA GLU A 168 2.65 -15.06 18.70
C GLU A 168 1.91 -16.40 18.76
N PHE A 169 1.30 -16.83 17.65
CA PHE A 169 0.58 -18.09 17.50
C PHE A 169 1.15 -18.97 16.37
#